data_AF-A0A9E5AND0-F1
#
_entry.id   AF-A0A9E5AND0-F1
#
_cell.length_a   1.000
_cell.length_b   1.000
_cell.length_c   1.000
_cell.angle_alpha   90.00
_cell.angle_beta   90.00
_cell.angle_gamma   90.00
#
_symmetry.space_group_name_H-M   'P 1'
#
loop_
_entity.id
_entity.type
_entity.pdbx_description
1 polymer ?
#
loop_
_entity_poly.entity_id
_entity_poly.type
_entity_poly.pdbx_seq_one_letter_code
_entity_poly.pdbx_strand_id
1 'polypeptide(L)'
;MTEPTEPQVLESTRPSQVGRVASDAFAPAPGEAVPVAEFPRQPLVRLAQVLAVLIAASLGPFVHPVLDEYRYWERFDWTPIGRAVGLAQPLPPEVVTATDAPKANEGDELDDDAVTRMAGLHSRPAALAADASAGQAVAGLAGDATSDNPLNIDDAALADQKVWLQGDLEHGAPLFQALVDLAGGRRRHVRIAHYGDSHIANDGITHVTRLLLQKRFGDGGHGFVLPQGRTEWYSHKGIDLQPSDGWTMVNFLNGNAKDGAYGYGGVGLDGDAGDSVTWSATGKATWSVATVYLRSKGKAQLVGKIDNKAGQKYEIAAGSPTELAHSFAATDGKHALTVRLAAGKVRLFGVALERESGVVYDSLGEVGARGVRWKNADSSHMQAMMALRKPDAIIVNYGGNERLDKLAEGTYVQRMNDVVSLLKANRTNVACLVFGPSDHGVREKGVVVSDPAIVKLIRWQRRVAQESKCLFFDTRGLMGGEGSMDRWVKQGLGWSDYSHFTA
;
A
#
# COMPACT_ATOMS: atom_id res chain seq x y z
N MET A 1 29.74 -70.01 -21.62
CA MET A 1 30.08 -69.61 -23.00
C MET A 1 29.32 -68.32 -23.28
N THR A 2 29.93 -67.17 -23.53
CA THR A 2 31.36 -66.80 -23.44
C THR A 2 31.43 -65.27 -23.35
N GLU A 3 32.08 -64.76 -22.31
CA GLU A 3 32.74 -63.43 -22.27
C GLU A 3 34.00 -63.43 -23.16
N PRO A 4 34.80 -62.36 -23.25
CA PRO A 4 34.50 -60.91 -23.26
C PRO A 4 35.27 -60.20 -24.42
N THR A 5 35.36 -58.86 -24.46
CA THR A 5 36.66 -58.11 -24.37
C THR A 5 36.54 -56.59 -24.61
N GLU A 6 37.12 -55.83 -23.69
CA GLU A 6 37.73 -54.51 -23.92
C GLU A 6 39.25 -54.73 -24.13
N PRO A 7 40.04 -53.78 -24.71
CA PRO A 7 41.14 -53.24 -23.89
C PRO A 7 41.64 -51.80 -24.18
N GLN A 8 41.94 -51.10 -23.08
CA GLN A 8 43.16 -50.33 -22.73
C GLN A 8 43.63 -49.06 -23.49
N VAL A 9 43.58 -47.95 -22.76
CA VAL A 9 44.72 -47.18 -22.17
C VAL A 9 46.10 -47.29 -22.82
N LEU A 10 46.76 -46.12 -23.01
CA LEU A 10 48.22 -45.98 -22.97
C LEU A 10 48.65 -44.72 -22.18
N GLU A 11 49.75 -44.85 -21.46
CA GLU A 11 50.27 -43.89 -20.46
C GLU A 11 51.61 -43.24 -20.89
N SER A 12 52.04 -42.24 -20.09
CA SER A 12 53.41 -41.68 -20.03
C SER A 12 53.81 -40.68 -21.16
N THR A 13 54.75 -39.74 -20.99
CA THR A 13 55.80 -39.55 -19.96
C THR A 13 56.08 -38.05 -19.64
N ARG A 14 56.54 -37.75 -18.42
CA ARG A 14 57.42 -36.60 -18.05
C ARG A 14 58.90 -37.09 -18.05
N PRO A 15 60.00 -36.28 -18.08
CA PRO A 15 60.27 -35.03 -17.32
C PRO A 15 61.01 -33.93 -18.18
N SER A 16 61.89 -33.00 -17.75
CA SER A 16 62.58 -32.67 -16.46
C SER A 16 63.13 -31.22 -16.37
N GLN A 17 63.06 -30.66 -15.14
CA GLN A 17 64.03 -29.79 -14.44
C GLN A 17 64.60 -28.43 -14.99
N VAL A 18 64.40 -27.40 -14.14
CA VAL A 18 65.40 -26.48 -13.50
C VAL A 18 66.28 -25.55 -14.35
N GLY A 19 66.22 -24.24 -14.02
CA GLY A 19 67.31 -23.27 -14.22
C GLY A 19 67.11 -21.96 -13.41
N ARG A 20 68.04 -21.62 -12.52
CA ARG A 20 68.14 -20.29 -11.85
C ARG A 20 69.27 -19.48 -12.50
N VAL A 21 69.08 -18.17 -12.68
CA VAL A 21 70.16 -17.16 -12.79
C VAL A 21 69.68 -15.86 -12.09
N ALA A 22 70.60 -15.07 -11.54
CA ALA A 22 70.36 -13.81 -10.81
C ALA A 22 71.39 -12.73 -11.24
N SER A 23 71.32 -11.54 -10.60
CA SER A 23 72.14 -10.31 -10.78
C SER A 23 71.66 -9.32 -11.89
N ASP A 24 71.77 -7.98 -11.76
CA ASP A 24 72.11 -7.12 -10.61
C ASP A 24 71.72 -5.62 -10.81
N ALA A 25 71.87 -4.82 -9.74
CA ALA A 25 71.94 -3.34 -9.68
C ALA A 25 70.63 -2.52 -9.87
N PHE A 26 70.43 -1.30 -9.31
CA PHE A 26 71.31 -0.33 -8.62
C PHE A 26 70.54 0.37 -7.46
N ALA A 27 71.23 0.90 -6.44
CA ALA A 27 70.64 1.76 -5.40
C ALA A 27 71.51 3.00 -5.11
N PRO A 28 70.96 4.20 -4.87
CA PRO A 28 71.71 5.41 -4.52
C PRO A 28 71.83 5.63 -3.00
N ALA A 29 72.90 6.34 -2.59
CA ALA A 29 73.21 6.69 -1.20
C ALA A 29 72.53 8.02 -0.75
N PRO A 30 72.40 8.29 0.56
CA PRO A 30 71.71 9.48 1.07
C PRO A 30 72.65 10.67 1.33
N GLY A 31 72.15 11.89 1.10
CA GLY A 31 72.65 13.08 1.79
C GLY A 31 72.94 14.32 0.93
N GLU A 32 71.90 15.10 0.61
CA GLU A 32 72.02 16.56 0.45
C GLU A 32 70.65 17.22 0.65
N ALA A 33 70.61 18.40 1.29
CA ALA A 33 69.36 19.08 1.64
C ALA A 33 69.21 20.40 0.85
N VAL A 34 68.03 20.61 0.28
CA VAL A 34 67.67 21.81 -0.50
C VAL A 34 66.85 22.76 0.38
N PRO A 35 67.14 24.08 0.42
CA PRO A 35 66.43 25.02 1.30
C PRO A 35 65.01 25.32 0.82
N VAL A 36 64.08 25.43 1.77
CA VAL A 36 62.68 25.79 1.52
C VAL A 36 62.52 27.31 1.60
N ALA A 37 61.94 27.94 0.57
CA ALA A 37 61.67 29.37 0.56
C ALA A 37 60.49 29.73 1.49
N GLU A 38 60.64 30.78 2.31
CA GLU A 38 59.56 31.29 3.14
C GLU A 38 58.50 32.04 2.30
N PHE A 39 57.25 31.58 2.37
CA PHE A 39 56.13 32.28 1.75
C PHE A 39 55.68 33.49 2.58
N PRO A 40 55.34 34.63 1.96
CA PRO A 40 54.90 35.83 2.68
C PRO A 40 53.56 35.57 3.37
N ARG A 41 53.46 35.87 4.68
CA ARG A 41 52.29 35.51 5.50
C ARG A 41 51.01 36.34 5.22
N GLN A 42 51.11 37.51 4.59
CA GLN A 42 49.98 38.45 4.49
C GLN A 42 48.81 37.99 3.57
N PRO A 43 49.02 37.35 2.40
CA PRO A 43 47.92 36.81 1.60
C PRO A 43 47.11 35.74 2.33
N LEU A 44 47.79 34.87 3.10
CA LEU A 44 47.15 33.83 3.90
C LEU A 44 46.29 34.41 5.04
N VAL A 45 46.74 35.49 5.69
CA VAL A 45 45.94 36.19 6.70
C VAL A 45 44.68 36.82 6.08
N ARG A 46 44.78 37.44 4.89
CA ARG A 46 43.60 37.97 4.19
C ARG A 46 42.64 36.87 3.73
N LEU A 47 43.16 35.73 3.24
CA LEU A 47 42.35 34.58 2.87
C LEU A 47 41.60 33.99 4.07
N ALA A 48 42.29 33.87 5.22
CA ALA A 48 41.68 33.42 6.48
C ALA A 48 40.60 34.38 6.98
N GLN A 49 40.79 35.69 6.84
CA GLN A 49 39.77 36.69 7.18
C GLN A 49 38.52 36.57 6.28
N VAL A 50 38.69 36.38 4.97
CA VAL A 50 37.56 36.17 4.04
C VAL A 50 36.83 34.86 4.36
N LEU A 51 37.55 33.77 4.63
CA LEU A 51 36.97 32.49 5.06
C LEU A 51 36.21 32.63 6.39
N ALA A 52 36.75 33.34 7.38
CA ALA A 52 36.07 33.59 8.65
C ALA A 52 34.76 34.37 8.47
N VAL A 53 34.73 35.38 7.59
CA VAL A 53 33.50 36.11 7.26
C VAL A 53 32.48 35.22 6.54
N LEU A 54 32.91 34.39 5.58
CA LEU A 54 32.02 33.45 4.89
C LEU A 54 31.47 32.36 5.82
N ILE A 55 32.28 31.87 6.76
CA ILE A 55 31.85 30.91 7.80
C ILE A 55 30.88 31.58 8.78
N ALA A 56 31.16 32.82 9.22
CA ALA A 56 30.25 33.57 10.08
C ALA A 56 28.91 33.90 9.39
N ALA A 57 28.93 34.24 8.10
CA ALA A 57 27.72 34.52 7.32
C ALA A 57 26.91 33.25 7.00
N SER A 58 27.56 32.10 6.85
CA SER A 58 26.87 30.82 6.56
C SER A 58 26.40 30.08 7.81
N LEU A 59 27.11 30.18 8.94
CA LEU A 59 26.73 29.52 10.20
C LEU A 59 25.98 30.44 11.17
N GLY A 60 26.27 31.74 11.19
CA GLY A 60 25.67 32.72 12.10
C GLY A 60 24.13 32.69 12.14
N PRO A 61 23.44 32.64 10.98
CA PRO A 61 21.98 32.46 10.91
C PRO A 61 21.46 31.19 11.60
N PHE A 62 22.28 30.17 11.83
CA PHE A 62 21.89 28.93 12.51
C PHE A 62 22.19 28.92 14.03
N VAL A 63 22.87 29.94 14.56
CA VAL A 63 23.25 30.00 15.99
C VAL A 63 22.31 30.86 16.84
N HIS A 64 21.54 31.79 16.24
CA HIS A 64 20.67 32.70 16.99
C HIS A 64 19.30 32.96 16.30
N PRO A 65 18.15 32.84 17.01
CA PRO A 65 16.81 32.92 16.40
C PRO A 65 16.48 34.22 15.66
N VAL A 66 17.09 35.34 16.07
CA VAL A 66 16.89 36.66 15.44
C VAL A 66 17.45 36.73 14.00
N LEU A 67 18.28 35.76 13.60
CA LEU A 67 18.89 35.70 12.27
C LEU A 67 18.25 34.65 11.35
N ASP A 68 17.14 34.02 11.77
CA ASP A 68 16.43 33.00 10.99
C ASP A 68 15.99 33.51 9.60
N GLU A 69 15.63 34.78 9.47
CA GLU A 69 15.22 35.43 8.21
C GLU A 69 16.35 35.54 7.17
N TYR A 70 17.62 35.39 7.58
CA TYR A 70 18.79 35.40 6.69
C TYR A 70 19.29 33.99 6.33
N ARG A 71 18.51 32.93 6.62
CA ARG A 71 18.85 31.55 6.21
C ARG A 71 18.50 31.30 4.74
N TYR A 72 19.53 31.11 3.92
CA TYR A 72 19.40 30.75 2.51
C TYR A 72 19.33 29.23 2.23
N TRP A 73 19.38 28.37 3.27
CA TRP A 73 19.46 26.91 3.13
C TRP A 73 18.67 26.19 4.24
N GLU A 74 18.05 25.05 3.94
CA GLU A 74 17.39 24.21 4.95
C GLU A 74 18.37 23.33 5.73
N ARG A 75 17.93 22.85 6.90
CA ARG A 75 18.77 22.26 7.97
C ARG A 75 19.55 20.98 7.60
N PHE A 76 19.31 20.41 6.43
CA PHE A 76 19.90 19.12 6.01
C PHE A 76 20.55 19.14 4.61
N ASP A 77 20.61 20.29 3.93
CA ASP A 77 21.44 20.44 2.73
C ASP A 77 22.88 20.75 3.12
N TRP A 78 23.80 19.87 2.70
CA TRP A 78 25.23 20.04 2.96
C TRP A 78 25.78 21.25 2.20
N THR A 79 26.43 22.17 2.92
CA THR A 79 27.02 23.36 2.30
C THR A 79 28.05 22.99 1.23
N PRO A 80 28.26 23.84 0.20
CA PRO A 80 29.27 23.60 -0.84
C PRO A 80 30.69 23.36 -0.28
N ILE A 81 31.01 23.97 0.87
CA ILE A 81 32.27 23.78 1.59
C ILE A 81 32.38 22.37 2.16
N GLY A 82 31.30 21.80 2.73
CA GLY A 82 31.30 20.44 3.27
C GLY A 82 31.66 19.36 2.24
N ARG A 83 31.32 19.57 0.96
CA ARG A 83 31.76 18.70 -0.14
C ARG A 83 33.22 18.91 -0.54
N ALA A 84 33.79 20.10 -0.31
CA ALA A 84 35.16 20.44 -0.70
C ALA A 84 36.23 19.93 0.28
N VAL A 85 35.90 19.70 1.57
CA VAL A 85 36.89 19.25 2.59
C VAL A 85 36.99 17.72 2.73
N GLY A 86 36.40 16.94 1.82
CA GLY A 86 36.75 15.52 1.65
C GLY A 86 36.42 14.57 2.81
N LEU A 87 35.45 14.88 3.68
CA LEU A 87 35.00 14.00 4.77
C LEU A 87 34.16 12.78 4.30
N ALA A 88 34.42 12.29 3.08
CA ALA A 88 33.81 11.09 2.53
C ALA A 88 34.84 9.95 2.50
N GLN A 89 34.64 8.92 3.32
CA GLN A 89 35.41 7.67 3.26
C GLN A 89 34.68 6.66 2.35
N PRO A 90 35.34 6.07 1.34
CA PRO A 90 34.83 4.91 0.62
C PRO A 90 35.21 3.61 1.34
N LEU A 91 34.38 2.57 1.25
CA LEU A 91 34.78 1.20 1.60
C LEU A 91 35.12 0.39 0.33
N PRO A 92 36.18 -0.44 0.35
CA PRO A 92 36.68 -1.16 -0.82
C PRO A 92 35.92 -2.49 -1.08
N PRO A 93 36.09 -3.11 -2.26
CA PRO A 93 35.42 -4.35 -2.62
C PRO A 93 36.20 -5.59 -2.16
N GLU A 94 35.51 -6.63 -1.72
CA GLU A 94 36.12 -7.95 -1.59
C GLU A 94 35.15 -9.10 -1.96
N VAL A 95 35.70 -10.12 -2.60
CA VAL A 95 35.03 -11.36 -3.00
C VAL A 95 35.51 -12.46 -2.06
N VAL A 96 34.60 -13.15 -1.37
CA VAL A 96 34.93 -14.36 -0.61
C VAL A 96 33.99 -15.49 -0.98
N THR A 97 34.58 -16.66 -1.21
CA THR A 97 33.94 -17.92 -1.62
C THR A 97 33.21 -18.63 -0.48
N ALA A 98 32.27 -19.49 -0.83
CA ALA A 98 31.51 -20.28 0.14
C ALA A 98 32.36 -21.38 0.82
N THR A 99 32.56 -21.23 2.14
CA THR A 99 32.72 -22.29 3.15
C THR A 99 32.36 -21.70 4.53
N ASP A 100 32.02 -22.56 5.50
CA ASP A 100 31.73 -22.24 6.90
C ASP A 100 30.46 -21.42 7.18
N ALA A 101 29.31 -22.10 7.06
CA ALA A 101 28.06 -21.65 7.66
C ALA A 101 28.09 -21.86 9.19
N PRO A 102 27.84 -20.83 10.02
CA PRO A 102 27.43 -21.06 11.40
C PRO A 102 26.04 -21.72 11.40
N LYS A 103 25.87 -22.74 12.25
CA LYS A 103 24.59 -23.45 12.38
C LYS A 103 23.50 -22.49 12.84
N ALA A 104 22.32 -22.58 12.22
CA ALA A 104 21.15 -21.88 12.71
C ALA A 104 20.78 -22.40 14.10
N ASN A 105 20.63 -21.50 15.07
CA ASN A 105 19.81 -21.75 16.23
C ASN A 105 18.37 -21.42 15.85
N GLU A 106 17.45 -22.34 16.13
CA GLU A 106 16.02 -22.07 16.03
C GLU A 106 15.59 -21.23 17.23
N GLY A 107 14.82 -20.17 16.98
CA GLY A 107 14.25 -19.31 18.02
C GLY A 107 14.99 -17.99 18.20
N ASP A 108 14.53 -16.98 17.45
CA ASP A 108 14.54 -15.59 17.89
C ASP A 108 13.22 -14.95 17.41
N GLU A 109 12.46 -14.39 18.35
CA GLU A 109 11.22 -13.67 18.05
C GLU A 109 11.53 -12.34 17.37
N LEU A 110 10.60 -11.82 16.56
CA LEU A 110 10.76 -10.52 15.91
C LEU A 110 10.57 -9.40 16.95
N ASP A 111 11.65 -8.66 17.19
CA ASP A 111 11.74 -7.48 18.07
C ASP A 111 10.57 -6.48 17.89
N ASP A 112 9.77 -6.30 18.95
CA ASP A 112 8.65 -5.35 19.01
C ASP A 112 9.09 -3.87 18.84
N ASP A 113 10.36 -3.52 19.09
CA ASP A 113 10.87 -2.17 18.85
C ASP A 113 10.94 -1.84 17.34
N ALA A 114 10.98 -2.83 16.45
CA ALA A 114 10.91 -2.59 15.00
C ALA A 114 9.52 -2.04 14.59
N VAL A 115 8.44 -2.50 15.22
CA VAL A 115 7.08 -2.01 15.01
C VAL A 115 6.89 -0.65 15.68
N THR A 116 7.40 -0.50 16.90
CA THR A 116 7.28 0.75 17.68
C THR A 116 8.00 1.94 17.01
N ARG A 117 9.11 1.70 16.30
CA ARG A 117 9.82 2.74 15.54
C ARG A 117 9.02 3.33 14.37
N MET A 118 8.00 2.63 13.84
CA MET A 118 7.05 3.22 12.87
C MET A 118 5.93 4.04 13.54
N ALA A 119 5.60 3.77 14.81
CA ALA A 119 4.58 4.51 15.57
C ALA A 119 5.09 5.83 16.18
N GLY A 120 6.40 6.06 16.19
CA GLY A 120 7.06 7.20 16.84
C GLY A 120 6.81 8.59 16.23
N LEU A 121 6.05 8.71 15.13
CA LEU A 121 5.69 10.00 14.51
C LEU A 121 4.52 10.72 15.22
N HIS A 122 3.98 10.16 16.30
CA HIS A 122 2.86 10.75 17.04
C HIS A 122 3.32 11.67 18.18
N SER A 123 3.69 12.92 17.88
CA SER A 123 3.44 14.08 18.78
C SER A 123 3.87 15.44 18.19
N ARG A 124 2.91 16.21 17.65
CA ARG A 124 2.77 17.67 17.91
C ARG A 124 1.52 18.28 17.26
N PRO A 125 0.75 19.15 17.96
CA PRO A 125 -0.44 19.78 17.42
C PRO A 125 -0.19 21.18 16.81
N ALA A 126 -1.09 21.54 15.90
CA ALA A 126 -1.45 22.87 15.37
C ALA A 126 -0.59 24.11 15.74
N ALA A 127 0.07 24.68 14.72
CA ALA A 127 0.30 26.13 14.57
C ALA A 127 0.55 26.47 13.08
N LEU A 128 0.20 27.70 12.67
CA LEU A 128 0.33 28.34 11.33
C LEU A 128 -0.89 28.26 10.40
N ALA A 129 -1.96 28.94 10.82
CA ALA A 129 -2.70 29.79 9.89
C ALA A 129 -2.00 31.17 9.82
N ALA A 130 -2.11 31.84 8.67
CA ALA A 130 -1.46 33.10 8.29
C ALA A 130 0.07 33.04 8.07
N ASP A 131 0.49 33.01 6.80
CA ASP A 131 0.95 34.25 6.17
C ASP A 131 0.58 34.26 4.67
N ALA A 132 0.49 35.45 4.07
CA ALA A 132 -0.11 35.68 2.75
C ALA A 132 0.83 36.42 1.79
N SER A 133 1.73 35.70 1.12
CA SER A 133 2.49 36.23 -0.03
C SER A 133 3.09 35.15 -0.94
N ALA A 134 2.24 34.39 -1.64
CA ALA A 134 2.62 33.54 -2.77
C ALA A 134 1.78 33.86 -4.02
N GLY A 135 1.60 35.16 -4.29
CA GLY A 135 0.99 35.62 -5.54
C GLY A 135 1.96 35.47 -6.71
N GLN A 136 1.41 35.17 -7.89
CA GLN A 136 2.13 35.12 -9.19
C GLN A 136 3.01 33.90 -9.49
N ALA A 137 2.50 32.68 -9.23
CA ALA A 137 2.92 31.48 -9.96
C ALA A 137 1.77 30.51 -10.34
N VAL A 138 0.50 30.87 -10.08
CA VAL A 138 -0.68 29.97 -10.25
C VAL A 138 -1.75 30.56 -11.19
N ALA A 139 -1.39 31.57 -11.99
CA ALA A 139 -2.32 32.28 -12.89
C ALA A 139 -2.52 31.60 -14.26
N GLY A 140 -2.24 30.31 -14.38
CA GLY A 140 -2.35 29.53 -15.63
C GLY A 140 -3.36 28.37 -15.60
N LEU A 141 -3.99 28.09 -14.45
CA LEU A 141 -4.95 26.99 -14.27
C LEU A 141 -6.34 27.45 -13.79
N ALA A 142 -6.57 28.77 -13.71
CA ALA A 142 -7.89 29.35 -13.48
C ALA A 142 -8.55 29.71 -14.83
N GLY A 143 -8.86 28.69 -15.62
CA GLY A 143 -9.68 28.79 -16.83
C GLY A 143 -11.13 28.42 -16.50
N ASP A 144 -12.07 29.30 -16.85
CA ASP A 144 -13.50 29.17 -16.56
C ASP A 144 -14.12 27.90 -17.19
N ALA A 145 -14.85 27.11 -16.39
CA ALA A 145 -15.49 25.87 -16.86
C ALA A 145 -16.73 25.51 -16.02
N THR A 146 -17.87 26.08 -16.41
CA THR A 146 -19.21 25.70 -15.93
C THR A 146 -19.66 24.34 -16.50
N SER A 147 -18.89 23.28 -16.28
CA SER A 147 -19.22 21.91 -16.69
C SER A 147 -19.01 20.90 -15.56
N ASP A 148 -20.10 20.26 -15.15
CA ASP A 148 -20.18 19.30 -14.05
C ASP A 148 -19.63 17.91 -14.49
N ASN A 149 -18.32 17.80 -14.83
CA ASN A 149 -17.65 16.50 -15.00
C ASN A 149 -16.10 16.55 -15.00
N PRO A 150 -15.40 15.99 -13.98
CA PRO A 150 -13.95 15.72 -14.07
C PRO A 150 -13.63 14.39 -14.80
N LEU A 151 -14.63 13.57 -15.14
CA LEU A 151 -14.46 12.25 -15.76
C LEU A 151 -15.18 12.19 -17.12
N ASN A 152 -14.72 13.04 -18.05
CA ASN A 152 -15.07 12.93 -19.46
C ASN A 152 -14.22 11.84 -20.14
N ILE A 153 -14.48 10.57 -19.78
CA ILE A 153 -13.93 9.43 -20.51
C ILE A 153 -14.68 9.29 -21.82
N ASP A 154 -13.96 9.47 -22.91
CA ASP A 154 -14.39 9.14 -24.26
C ASP A 154 -14.21 7.63 -24.48
N ASP A 155 -15.31 6.92 -24.73
CA ASP A 155 -15.29 5.47 -25.00
C ASP A 155 -14.49 5.14 -26.29
N ALA A 156 -14.38 6.07 -27.24
CA ALA A 156 -13.51 5.89 -28.42
C ALA A 156 -12.03 5.93 -28.04
N ALA A 157 -11.65 6.79 -27.08
CA ALA A 157 -10.28 6.86 -26.54
C ALA A 157 -9.89 5.65 -25.66
N LEU A 158 -10.85 4.78 -25.31
CA LEU A 158 -10.60 3.48 -24.67
C LEU A 158 -10.40 2.34 -25.69
N ALA A 159 -10.93 2.47 -26.92
CA ALA A 159 -10.94 1.38 -27.90
C ALA A 159 -9.55 0.95 -28.36
N ASP A 160 -8.62 1.91 -28.50
CA ASP A 160 -7.23 1.68 -28.90
C ASP A 160 -6.28 1.46 -27.70
N GLN A 161 -6.79 1.43 -26.46
CA GLN A 161 -5.94 1.22 -25.30
C GLN A 161 -5.48 -0.22 -25.18
N LYS A 162 -4.17 -0.39 -25.01
CA LYS A 162 -3.58 -1.67 -24.62
C LYS A 162 -4.24 -2.18 -23.35
N VAL A 163 -4.95 -3.30 -23.46
CA VAL A 163 -5.58 -3.98 -22.33
C VAL A 163 -4.48 -4.57 -21.43
N TRP A 164 -4.39 -4.10 -20.20
CA TRP A 164 -3.43 -4.58 -19.19
C TRP A 164 -3.95 -5.79 -18.38
N LEU A 165 -5.04 -6.39 -18.83
CA LEU A 165 -5.66 -7.59 -18.30
C LEU A 165 -5.07 -8.83 -18.97
N GLN A 166 -4.68 -9.83 -18.18
CA GLN A 166 -3.95 -11.02 -18.61
C GLN A 166 -4.65 -12.28 -18.04
N GLY A 167 -4.47 -13.41 -18.73
CA GLY A 167 -5.08 -14.69 -18.36
C GLY A 167 -6.33 -15.02 -19.18
N ASP A 168 -6.97 -16.13 -18.85
CA ASP A 168 -8.18 -16.60 -19.50
C ASP A 168 -9.41 -15.77 -19.05
N LEU A 169 -10.10 -15.17 -20.02
CA LEU A 169 -11.25 -14.29 -19.85
C LEU A 169 -12.49 -15.02 -19.31
N GLU A 170 -12.56 -16.36 -19.38
CA GLU A 170 -13.63 -17.14 -18.74
C GLU A 170 -13.66 -16.90 -17.21
N HIS A 171 -12.51 -16.64 -16.58
CA HIS A 171 -12.44 -16.29 -15.15
C HIS A 171 -13.07 -14.92 -14.81
N GLY A 172 -13.28 -14.06 -15.81
CA GLY A 172 -14.03 -12.80 -15.70
C GLY A 172 -15.51 -12.92 -16.08
N ALA A 173 -15.92 -14.01 -16.75
CA ALA A 173 -17.25 -14.18 -17.30
C ALA A 173 -18.41 -13.98 -16.30
N PRO A 174 -18.32 -14.42 -15.01
CA PRO A 174 -19.39 -14.16 -14.04
C PRO A 174 -19.68 -12.66 -13.84
N LEU A 175 -18.65 -11.81 -13.84
CA LEU A 175 -18.80 -10.35 -13.71
C LEU A 175 -19.36 -9.74 -15.00
N PHE A 176 -18.85 -10.15 -16.16
CA PHE A 176 -19.36 -9.64 -17.44
C PHE A 176 -20.84 -10.01 -17.64
N GLN A 177 -21.22 -11.24 -17.32
CA GLN A 177 -22.62 -11.68 -17.34
C GLN A 177 -23.46 -10.90 -16.32
N ALA A 178 -22.96 -10.68 -15.10
CA ALA A 178 -23.64 -9.86 -14.10
C ALA A 178 -23.88 -8.41 -14.59
N LEU A 179 -22.91 -7.78 -15.26
CA LEU A 179 -23.06 -6.44 -15.81
C LEU A 179 -24.05 -6.40 -16.99
N VAL A 180 -24.07 -7.42 -17.86
CA VAL A 180 -25.05 -7.57 -18.94
C VAL A 180 -26.46 -7.82 -18.39
N ASP A 181 -26.58 -8.60 -17.32
CA ASP A 181 -27.85 -8.83 -16.61
C ASP A 181 -28.38 -7.54 -15.96
N LEU A 182 -27.49 -6.72 -15.38
CA LEU A 182 -27.83 -5.43 -14.78
C LEU A 182 -28.30 -4.42 -15.84
N ALA A 183 -27.52 -4.25 -16.92
CA ALA A 183 -27.88 -3.38 -18.03
C ALA A 183 -29.19 -3.79 -18.72
N GLY A 184 -29.49 -5.10 -18.77
CA GLY A 184 -30.74 -5.64 -19.27
C GLY A 184 -31.89 -5.70 -18.26
N GLY A 185 -31.75 -5.12 -17.06
CA GLY A 185 -32.80 -5.10 -16.02
C GLY A 185 -33.14 -6.47 -15.41
N ARG A 186 -32.36 -7.52 -15.69
CA ARG A 186 -32.57 -8.90 -15.19
C ARG A 186 -32.05 -9.10 -13.77
N ARG A 187 -31.30 -8.15 -13.22
CA ARG A 187 -30.90 -8.07 -11.80
C ARG A 187 -30.77 -6.63 -11.32
N ARG A 188 -30.87 -6.42 -10.01
CA ARG A 188 -30.81 -5.08 -9.39
C ARG A 188 -29.39 -4.58 -9.10
N HIS A 189 -28.49 -5.44 -8.62
CA HIS A 189 -27.13 -5.01 -8.23
C HIS A 189 -26.05 -5.87 -8.86
N VAL A 190 -24.87 -5.29 -9.07
CA VAL A 190 -23.60 -6.01 -9.24
C VAL A 190 -22.64 -5.51 -8.17
N ARG A 191 -22.09 -6.42 -7.37
CA ARG A 191 -21.23 -6.09 -6.22
C ARG A 191 -19.79 -6.52 -6.49
N ILE A 192 -18.87 -5.57 -6.49
CA ILE A 192 -17.44 -5.79 -6.70
C ILE A 192 -16.71 -5.49 -5.40
N ALA A 193 -15.89 -6.43 -4.92
CA ALA A 193 -15.10 -6.28 -3.72
C ALA A 193 -13.63 -6.05 -4.05
N HIS A 194 -13.06 -4.90 -3.67
CA HIS A 194 -11.65 -4.60 -3.92
C HIS A 194 -10.86 -4.59 -2.61
N TYR A 195 -10.19 -5.72 -2.35
CA TYR A 195 -9.29 -5.92 -1.23
C TYR A 195 -7.92 -5.36 -1.54
N GLY A 196 -7.34 -4.57 -0.63
CA GLY A 196 -5.95 -4.15 -0.80
C GLY A 196 -5.32 -3.46 0.39
N ASP A 197 -4.23 -2.75 0.12
CA ASP A 197 -3.42 -2.05 1.12
C ASP A 197 -3.68 -0.53 1.13
N SER A 198 -2.65 0.28 1.42
CA SER A 198 -2.73 1.75 1.46
C SER A 198 -3.12 2.38 0.12
N HIS A 199 -2.87 1.75 -1.03
CA HIS A 199 -3.35 2.25 -2.33
C HIS A 199 -4.89 2.24 -2.44
N ILE A 200 -5.54 1.37 -1.68
CA ILE A 200 -7.01 1.20 -1.64
C ILE A 200 -7.62 1.92 -0.42
N ALA A 201 -6.90 1.98 0.71
CA ALA A 201 -7.41 2.50 1.99
C ALA A 201 -7.88 3.97 1.94
N ASN A 202 -7.30 4.82 1.09
CA ASN A 202 -7.73 6.22 0.94
C ASN A 202 -8.78 6.44 -0.17
N ASP A 203 -9.37 5.35 -0.67
CA ASP A 203 -10.44 5.31 -1.67
C ASP A 203 -10.14 6.16 -2.93
N GLY A 204 -8.89 6.17 -3.40
CA GLY A 204 -8.49 6.88 -4.63
C GLY A 204 -8.93 6.13 -5.88
N ILE A 205 -8.18 5.06 -6.20
CA ILE A 205 -8.41 4.15 -7.34
C ILE A 205 -9.85 3.63 -7.33
N THR A 206 -10.33 3.21 -6.16
CA THR A 206 -11.65 2.60 -6.00
C THR A 206 -12.81 3.58 -6.14
N HIS A 207 -12.67 4.84 -5.72
CA HIS A 207 -13.70 5.86 -5.96
C HIS A 207 -13.81 6.20 -7.44
N VAL A 208 -12.69 6.42 -8.13
CA VAL A 208 -12.71 6.69 -9.58
C VAL A 208 -13.32 5.50 -10.32
N THR A 209 -12.89 4.27 -9.99
CA THR A 209 -13.46 3.04 -10.60
C THR A 209 -14.95 2.90 -10.31
N ARG A 210 -15.40 3.19 -9.08
CA ARG A 210 -16.82 3.22 -8.67
C ARG A 210 -17.60 4.18 -9.55
N LEU A 211 -17.19 5.46 -9.63
CA LEU A 211 -17.87 6.49 -10.42
C LEU A 211 -17.99 6.11 -11.91
N LEU A 212 -16.93 5.56 -12.50
CA LEU A 212 -16.93 5.18 -13.91
C LEU A 212 -17.86 4.01 -14.22
N LEU A 213 -17.86 2.97 -13.38
CA LEU A 213 -18.76 1.83 -13.54
C LEU A 213 -20.22 2.24 -13.27
N GLN A 214 -20.46 3.12 -12.28
CA GLN A 214 -21.79 3.62 -11.97
C GLN A 214 -22.35 4.56 -13.04
N LYS A 215 -21.51 5.42 -13.65
CA LYS A 215 -21.87 6.23 -14.83
C LYS A 215 -22.36 5.36 -15.99
N ARG A 216 -21.79 4.15 -16.16
CA ARG A 216 -22.10 3.23 -17.27
C ARG A 216 -23.23 2.24 -16.98
N PHE A 217 -23.35 1.75 -15.75
CA PHE A 217 -24.25 0.64 -15.39
C PHE A 217 -25.25 0.97 -14.26
N GLY A 218 -25.35 2.26 -13.89
CA GLY A 218 -26.21 2.74 -12.81
C GLY A 218 -25.50 2.79 -11.46
N ASP A 219 -25.82 3.81 -10.66
CA ASP A 219 -25.27 4.01 -9.32
C ASP A 219 -26.03 3.18 -8.27
N GLY A 220 -25.38 2.10 -7.81
CA GLY A 220 -25.88 1.23 -6.75
C GLY A 220 -25.59 1.72 -5.33
N GLY A 221 -25.00 2.90 -5.15
CA GLY A 221 -24.58 3.46 -3.86
C GLY A 221 -23.09 3.25 -3.54
N HIS A 222 -22.68 3.70 -2.36
CA HIS A 222 -21.28 3.71 -1.93
C HIS A 222 -20.70 2.33 -1.57
N GLY A 223 -21.57 1.35 -1.31
CA GLY A 223 -21.16 0.00 -0.94
C GLY A 223 -20.63 -0.10 0.48
N PHE A 224 -19.76 -1.08 0.71
CA PHE A 224 -19.26 -1.40 2.04
C PHE A 224 -18.24 -0.36 2.52
N VAL A 225 -18.53 0.25 3.67
CA VAL A 225 -17.67 1.17 4.39
C VAL A 225 -17.14 0.46 5.63
N LEU A 226 -15.81 0.33 5.74
CA LEU A 226 -15.17 -0.29 6.89
C LEU A 226 -15.42 0.57 8.15
N PRO A 227 -15.50 -0.04 9.36
CA PRO A 227 -15.68 0.66 10.62
C PRO A 227 -14.34 1.24 11.11
N GLN A 228 -13.62 1.94 10.23
CA GLN A 228 -12.37 2.63 10.53
C GLN A 228 -12.64 4.14 10.42
N GLY A 229 -12.31 4.89 11.49
CA GLY A 229 -12.46 6.35 11.48
C GLY A 229 -11.64 6.98 10.35
N ARG A 230 -12.09 8.12 9.81
CA ARG A 230 -11.30 8.84 8.81
C ARG A 230 -9.96 9.28 9.42
N THR A 231 -8.87 8.88 8.80
CA THR A 231 -7.51 9.33 9.13
C THR A 231 -6.87 9.98 7.90
N GLU A 232 -5.60 10.37 8.02
CA GLU A 232 -4.78 10.77 6.87
C GLU A 232 -4.60 9.62 5.85
N TRP A 233 -4.64 8.37 6.33
CA TRP A 233 -4.26 7.17 5.59
C TRP A 233 -5.44 6.27 5.18
N TYR A 234 -6.58 6.39 5.86
CA TYR A 234 -7.84 5.73 5.51
C TYR A 234 -8.97 6.76 5.34
N SER A 235 -9.68 6.70 4.22
CA SER A 235 -10.93 7.42 4.02
C SER A 235 -11.82 6.73 2.99
N HIS A 236 -13.14 6.91 3.08
CA HIS A 236 -14.09 6.48 2.06
C HIS A 236 -14.70 7.73 1.41
N LYS A 237 -14.43 8.00 0.13
CA LYS A 237 -14.81 9.28 -0.49
C LYS A 237 -16.34 9.38 -0.60
N GLY A 238 -16.89 10.42 0.02
CA GLY A 238 -18.32 10.70 0.10
C GLY A 238 -19.03 10.14 1.33
N ILE A 239 -18.36 9.44 2.26
CA ILE A 239 -18.94 8.97 3.52
C ILE A 239 -18.01 9.35 4.69
N ASP A 240 -18.51 10.13 5.63
CA ASP A 240 -17.80 10.40 6.89
C ASP A 240 -18.19 9.35 7.95
N LEU A 241 -17.20 8.82 8.68
CA LEU A 241 -17.39 7.90 9.81
C LEU A 241 -17.00 8.57 11.13
N GLN A 242 -17.87 8.48 12.13
CA GLN A 242 -17.59 8.90 13.50
C GLN A 242 -18.01 7.82 14.52
N PRO A 243 -17.08 6.96 14.98
CA PRO A 243 -17.29 6.07 16.13
C PRO A 243 -17.16 6.83 17.47
N SER A 244 -17.70 6.26 18.55
CA SER A 244 -17.41 6.66 19.94
C SER A 244 -16.06 6.11 20.42
N ASP A 245 -15.56 6.62 21.55
CA ASP A 245 -14.23 6.27 22.06
C ASP A 245 -14.11 4.85 22.65
N GLY A 246 -15.23 4.18 22.97
CA GLY A 246 -15.24 2.85 23.63
C GLY A 246 -14.96 1.66 22.71
N TRP A 247 -14.96 1.85 21.39
CA TRP A 247 -14.70 0.78 20.43
C TRP A 247 -13.23 0.33 20.42
N THR A 248 -12.99 -0.98 20.51
CA THR A 248 -11.66 -1.59 20.37
C THR A 248 -11.49 -2.19 18.97
N MET A 249 -10.49 -1.76 18.21
CA MET A 249 -10.26 -2.27 16.85
C MET A 249 -9.60 -3.66 16.86
N VAL A 250 -10.14 -4.56 16.03
CA VAL A 250 -9.50 -5.82 15.65
C VAL A 250 -9.29 -5.89 14.13
N ASN A 251 -8.14 -6.41 13.70
CA ASN A 251 -7.86 -6.57 12.27
C ASN A 251 -6.97 -7.77 11.94
N PHE A 252 -7.11 -8.24 10.70
CA PHE A 252 -6.39 -9.40 10.20
C PHE A 252 -4.89 -9.13 10.08
N LEU A 253 -4.50 -7.86 9.82
CA LEU A 253 -3.11 -7.43 9.77
C LEU A 253 -2.38 -7.68 11.09
N ASN A 254 -2.98 -7.35 12.24
CA ASN A 254 -2.35 -7.56 13.56
C ASN A 254 -2.61 -8.97 14.11
N GLY A 255 -3.68 -9.64 13.68
CA GLY A 255 -4.00 -10.99 14.19
C GLY A 255 -4.55 -10.98 15.62
N ASN A 256 -5.12 -9.85 16.07
CA ASN A 256 -5.48 -9.61 17.46
C ASN A 256 -6.85 -10.16 17.90
N ALA A 257 -7.65 -10.73 16.99
CA ALA A 257 -8.86 -11.47 17.34
C ALA A 257 -8.58 -12.98 17.45
N LYS A 258 -8.63 -13.52 18.67
CA LYS A 258 -8.39 -14.95 18.97
C LYS A 258 -9.36 -15.92 18.26
N ASP A 259 -10.50 -15.44 17.80
CA ASP A 259 -11.51 -16.23 17.07
C ASP A 259 -11.46 -16.03 15.55
N GLY A 260 -10.45 -15.34 15.02
CA GLY A 260 -10.25 -15.11 13.58
C GLY A 260 -11.37 -14.32 12.89
N ALA A 261 -12.37 -13.85 13.63
CA ALA A 261 -13.58 -13.23 13.10
C ALA A 261 -13.35 -11.74 12.83
N TYR A 262 -12.57 -11.43 11.80
CA TYR A 262 -12.38 -10.08 11.25
C TYR A 262 -13.39 -9.86 10.13
N GLY A 263 -13.98 -8.66 10.06
CA GLY A 263 -15.11 -8.37 9.18
C GLY A 263 -14.82 -8.53 7.68
N TYR A 264 -15.83 -8.23 6.87
CA TYR A 264 -15.82 -8.47 5.42
C TYR A 264 -14.58 -7.92 4.68
N GLY A 265 -14.02 -6.80 5.14
CA GLY A 265 -12.77 -6.19 4.63
C GLY A 265 -11.55 -6.35 5.55
N GLY A 266 -11.55 -7.32 6.48
CA GLY A 266 -10.41 -7.65 7.33
C GLY A 266 -10.35 -6.91 8.67
N VAL A 267 -11.34 -6.09 9.01
CA VAL A 267 -11.37 -5.24 10.21
C VAL A 267 -12.72 -5.30 10.91
N GLY A 268 -12.73 -5.07 12.22
CA GLY A 268 -13.94 -4.87 13.02
C GLY A 268 -13.68 -4.05 14.27
N LEU A 269 -14.75 -3.61 14.92
CA LEU A 269 -14.72 -2.92 16.21
C LEU A 269 -15.49 -3.75 17.24
N ASP A 270 -14.83 -4.20 18.31
CA ASP A 270 -15.47 -4.76 19.49
C ASP A 270 -16.01 -3.62 20.38
N GLY A 271 -17.27 -3.68 20.80
CA GLY A 271 -17.91 -2.64 21.61
C GLY A 271 -19.10 -3.12 22.44
N ASP A 272 -19.50 -2.27 23.38
CA ASP A 272 -20.43 -2.57 24.47
C ASP A 272 -21.64 -1.62 24.51
N ALA A 273 -22.63 -1.95 25.35
CA ALA A 273 -23.79 -1.08 25.60
C ALA A 273 -23.38 0.36 25.99
N GLY A 274 -23.74 1.33 25.16
CA GLY A 274 -23.30 2.72 25.25
C GLY A 274 -22.60 3.18 23.96
N ASP A 275 -21.82 2.30 23.33
CA ASP A 275 -21.07 2.64 22.12
C ASP A 275 -21.99 2.96 20.94
N SER A 276 -21.50 3.85 20.07
CA SER A 276 -22.19 4.24 18.85
C SER A 276 -21.24 4.55 17.72
N VAL A 277 -21.77 4.55 16.51
CA VAL A 277 -21.07 4.98 15.31
C VAL A 277 -22.05 5.66 14.36
N THR A 278 -21.60 6.71 13.70
CA THR A 278 -22.39 7.42 12.69
C THR A 278 -21.70 7.35 11.34
N TRP A 279 -22.44 6.95 10.31
CA TRP A 279 -22.05 7.08 8.90
C TRP A 279 -22.89 8.21 8.27
N SER A 280 -22.22 9.25 7.78
CA SER A 280 -22.86 10.43 7.19
C SER A 280 -22.51 10.54 5.71
N ALA A 281 -23.51 10.57 4.83
CA ALA A 281 -23.29 10.85 3.41
C ALA A 281 -22.83 12.30 3.21
N THR A 282 -21.74 12.51 2.48
CA THR A 282 -21.12 13.82 2.18
C THR A 282 -21.02 14.08 0.67
N GLY A 283 -20.72 15.33 0.28
CA GLY A 283 -20.72 15.71 -1.15
C GLY A 283 -22.06 15.39 -1.84
N LYS A 284 -21.99 14.70 -2.99
CA LYS A 284 -23.13 14.21 -3.80
C LYS A 284 -23.60 12.79 -3.41
N ALA A 285 -23.07 12.18 -2.35
CA ALA A 285 -23.41 10.81 -1.93
C ALA A 285 -24.88 10.65 -1.52
N THR A 286 -25.54 9.57 -1.98
CA THR A 286 -26.87 9.15 -1.51
C THR A 286 -26.93 7.64 -1.28
N TRP A 287 -27.91 7.22 -0.48
CA TRP A 287 -28.28 5.82 -0.28
C TRP A 287 -29.77 5.70 0.08
N SER A 288 -30.36 4.53 -0.17
CA SER A 288 -31.74 4.18 0.23
C SER A 288 -31.79 3.01 1.21
N VAL A 289 -30.72 2.21 1.32
CA VAL A 289 -30.61 1.11 2.29
C VAL A 289 -29.24 1.13 2.92
N ALA A 290 -29.20 1.08 4.25
CA ALA A 290 -27.98 0.95 5.03
C ALA A 290 -27.99 -0.40 5.78
N THR A 291 -27.19 -1.36 5.32
CA THR A 291 -27.09 -2.71 5.91
C THR A 291 -25.89 -2.80 6.83
N VAL A 292 -26.12 -2.88 8.13
CA VAL A 292 -25.08 -2.98 9.17
C VAL A 292 -24.68 -4.44 9.34
N TYR A 293 -23.38 -4.71 9.27
CA TYR A 293 -22.80 -6.04 9.43
C TYR A 293 -22.10 -6.15 10.77
N LEU A 294 -22.37 -7.22 11.52
CA LEU A 294 -21.80 -7.43 12.85
C LEU A 294 -21.80 -8.91 13.25
N ARG A 295 -21.16 -9.22 14.38
CA ARG A 295 -21.24 -10.52 15.08
C ARG A 295 -21.53 -10.28 16.55
N SER A 296 -22.39 -11.10 17.15
CA SER A 296 -22.59 -11.10 18.60
C SER A 296 -22.45 -12.51 19.16
N LYS A 297 -21.98 -12.61 20.42
CA LYS A 297 -21.77 -13.86 21.15
C LYS A 297 -22.88 -14.13 22.18
N GLY A 298 -23.98 -13.38 22.13
CA GLY A 298 -25.07 -13.46 23.12
C GLY A 298 -26.17 -12.46 22.80
N LYS A 299 -27.03 -12.17 23.79
CA LYS A 299 -28.10 -11.18 23.62
C LYS A 299 -27.52 -9.78 23.47
N ALA A 300 -27.96 -9.05 22.46
CA ALA A 300 -27.63 -7.64 22.24
C ALA A 300 -28.84 -6.87 21.70
N GLN A 301 -28.82 -5.54 21.80
CA GLN A 301 -29.82 -4.65 21.19
C GLN A 301 -29.10 -3.50 20.50
N LEU A 302 -29.43 -3.26 19.23
CA LEU A 302 -28.99 -2.09 18.48
C LEU A 302 -30.15 -1.11 18.32
N VAL A 303 -29.84 0.18 18.25
CA VAL A 303 -30.78 1.24 17.86
C VAL A 303 -30.17 2.00 16.68
N GLY A 304 -30.75 1.83 15.50
CA GLY A 304 -30.40 2.59 14.30
C GLY A 304 -31.30 3.82 14.15
N LYS A 305 -30.72 5.00 14.01
CA LYS A 305 -31.41 6.26 13.79
C LYS A 305 -30.98 6.85 12.45
N ILE A 306 -31.93 7.09 11.56
CA ILE A 306 -31.69 7.78 10.29
C ILE A 306 -32.07 9.26 10.48
N ASP A 307 -31.12 10.16 10.32
CA ASP A 307 -31.25 11.60 10.51
C ASP A 307 -31.90 11.96 11.87
N ASN A 308 -33.02 12.70 11.82
CA ASN A 308 -33.83 13.11 12.96
C ASN A 308 -35.05 12.20 13.22
N LYS A 309 -35.16 11.05 12.53
CA LYS A 309 -36.27 10.10 12.71
C LYS A 309 -36.14 9.35 14.05
N ALA A 310 -37.22 8.68 14.47
CA ALA A 310 -37.20 7.81 15.64
C ALA A 310 -36.26 6.62 15.43
N GLY A 311 -35.58 6.19 16.50
CA GLY A 311 -34.65 5.06 16.45
C GLY A 311 -35.37 3.72 16.29
N GLN A 312 -34.99 2.96 15.26
CA GLN A 312 -35.45 1.60 15.01
C GLN A 312 -34.63 0.63 15.86
N LYS A 313 -35.29 -0.23 16.64
CA LYS A 313 -34.65 -1.24 17.48
C LYS A 313 -34.43 -2.53 16.71
N TYR A 314 -33.25 -3.13 16.87
CA TYR A 314 -32.94 -4.47 16.41
C TYR A 314 -32.49 -5.32 17.62
N GLU A 315 -33.30 -6.33 17.96
CA GLU A 315 -33.01 -7.29 19.03
C GLU A 315 -32.24 -8.48 18.47
N ILE A 316 -31.15 -8.85 19.13
CA ILE A 316 -30.35 -10.04 18.82
C ILE A 316 -30.59 -11.06 19.93
N ALA A 317 -31.12 -12.22 19.57
CA ALA A 317 -31.36 -13.31 20.50
C ALA A 317 -30.05 -13.89 21.07
N ALA A 318 -30.11 -14.45 22.28
CA ALA A 318 -28.99 -15.20 22.83
C ALA A 318 -28.77 -16.49 22.02
N GLY A 319 -27.51 -16.81 21.72
CA GLY A 319 -27.11 -17.99 20.97
C GLY A 319 -25.59 -18.07 20.81
N SER A 320 -25.14 -19.04 20.02
CA SER A 320 -23.75 -19.13 19.55
C SER A 320 -23.33 -17.87 18.78
N PRO A 321 -22.02 -17.60 18.63
CA PRO A 321 -21.54 -16.51 17.79
C PRO A 321 -22.07 -16.62 16.36
N THR A 322 -22.76 -15.58 15.86
CA THR A 322 -23.29 -15.54 14.48
C THR A 322 -22.95 -14.24 13.79
N GLU A 323 -22.67 -14.32 12.49
CA GLU A 323 -22.62 -13.19 11.58
C GLU A 323 -24.04 -12.73 11.24
N LEU A 324 -24.28 -11.43 11.35
CA LEU A 324 -25.58 -10.81 11.17
C LEU A 324 -25.46 -9.63 10.20
N ALA A 325 -26.49 -9.46 9.39
CA ALA A 325 -26.70 -8.29 8.55
C ALA A 325 -28.10 -7.74 8.82
N HIS A 326 -28.22 -6.46 9.18
CA HIS A 326 -29.49 -5.81 9.45
C HIS A 326 -29.63 -4.50 8.67
N SER A 327 -30.73 -4.36 7.92
CA SER A 327 -30.94 -3.26 6.99
C SER A 327 -31.90 -2.21 7.53
N PHE A 328 -31.44 -0.96 7.57
CA PHE A 328 -32.28 0.21 7.80
C PHE A 328 -32.63 0.85 6.46
N ALA A 329 -33.93 0.98 6.16
CA ALA A 329 -34.42 1.53 4.89
C ALA A 329 -34.74 3.03 5.00
N ALA A 330 -34.47 3.75 3.91
CA ALA A 330 -34.78 5.15 3.70
C ALA A 330 -35.34 5.37 2.29
N THR A 331 -35.88 6.56 2.05
CA THR A 331 -35.93 7.13 0.70
C THR A 331 -34.50 7.28 0.18
N ASP A 332 -34.27 7.16 -1.13
CA ASP A 332 -32.95 7.49 -1.68
C ASP A 332 -32.62 8.97 -1.46
N GLY A 333 -31.50 9.23 -0.80
CA GLY A 333 -31.13 10.57 -0.40
C GLY A 333 -29.83 10.66 0.39
N LYS A 334 -29.44 11.89 0.71
CA LYS A 334 -28.27 12.17 1.54
C LYS A 334 -28.66 12.05 3.01
N HIS A 335 -28.25 10.96 3.64
CA HIS A 335 -28.68 10.57 4.98
C HIS A 335 -27.50 10.28 5.91
N ALA A 336 -27.73 10.44 7.21
CA ALA A 336 -26.85 9.97 8.26
C ALA A 336 -27.50 8.81 9.03
N LEU A 337 -26.80 7.68 9.15
CA LEU A 337 -27.19 6.56 10.02
C LEU A 337 -26.31 6.58 11.27
N THR A 338 -26.91 6.81 12.43
CA THR A 338 -26.29 6.53 13.74
C THR A 338 -26.77 5.18 14.25
N VAL A 339 -25.84 4.25 14.52
CA VAL A 339 -26.12 3.00 15.23
C VAL A 339 -25.57 3.09 16.63
N ARG A 340 -26.39 2.80 17.64
CA ARG A 340 -25.97 2.72 19.05
C ARG A 340 -26.26 1.34 19.63
N LEU A 341 -25.30 0.79 20.36
CA LEU A 341 -25.48 -0.39 21.19
C LEU A 341 -26.28 -0.01 22.44
N ALA A 342 -27.46 -0.59 22.60
CA ALA A 342 -28.34 -0.36 23.74
C ALA A 342 -28.26 -1.47 24.80
N ALA A 343 -27.84 -2.67 24.42
CA ALA A 343 -27.54 -3.77 25.33
C ALA A 343 -26.56 -4.75 24.70
N GLY A 344 -25.83 -5.51 25.52
CA GLY A 344 -24.95 -6.59 25.09
C GLY A 344 -23.59 -6.13 24.58
N LYS A 345 -22.85 -7.08 23.98
CA LYS A 345 -21.54 -6.88 23.35
C LYS A 345 -21.62 -7.33 21.88
N VAL A 346 -21.01 -6.60 20.96
CA VAL A 346 -20.92 -6.99 19.55
C VAL A 346 -19.55 -6.66 18.97
N ARG A 347 -19.19 -7.36 17.89
CA ARG A 347 -18.17 -6.92 16.94
C ARG A 347 -18.86 -6.32 15.72
N LEU A 348 -18.73 -5.02 15.52
CA LEU A 348 -19.20 -4.34 14.31
C LEU A 348 -18.19 -4.56 13.18
N PHE A 349 -18.66 -4.88 11.97
CA PHE A 349 -17.84 -5.10 10.79
C PHE A 349 -17.94 -4.02 9.72
N GLY A 350 -18.87 -3.07 9.87
CA GLY A 350 -19.09 -1.98 8.91
C GLY A 350 -20.56 -1.87 8.48
N VAL A 351 -20.79 -1.08 7.43
CA VAL A 351 -22.12 -0.92 6.82
C VAL A 351 -21.98 -0.98 5.30
N ALA A 352 -22.95 -1.54 4.60
CA ALA A 352 -23.13 -1.32 3.16
C ALA A 352 -24.19 -0.24 2.93
N LEU A 353 -23.85 0.83 2.22
CA LEU A 353 -24.75 1.92 1.84
C LEU A 353 -25.10 1.76 0.36
N GLU A 354 -26.31 1.29 0.09
CA GLU A 354 -26.78 0.94 -1.26
C GLU A 354 -28.02 1.77 -1.66
N ARG A 355 -28.18 1.97 -2.96
CA ARG A 355 -29.38 2.51 -3.62
C ARG A 355 -30.27 1.34 -4.08
N GLU A 356 -31.35 1.57 -4.84
CA GLU A 356 -32.26 0.48 -5.24
C GLU A 356 -31.65 -0.50 -6.27
N SER A 357 -30.75 -0.01 -7.13
CA SER A 357 -30.15 -0.79 -8.22
C SER A 357 -28.90 -0.09 -8.78
N GLY A 358 -27.96 -0.87 -9.32
CA GLY A 358 -26.74 -0.38 -9.97
C GLY A 358 -25.48 -1.15 -9.55
N VAL A 359 -24.32 -0.67 -10.00
CA VAL A 359 -23.02 -1.19 -9.56
C VAL A 359 -22.68 -0.67 -8.18
N VAL A 360 -22.20 -1.57 -7.32
CA VAL A 360 -21.69 -1.29 -5.99
C VAL A 360 -20.24 -1.72 -5.94
N TYR A 361 -19.37 -0.83 -5.48
CA TYR A 361 -17.92 -1.06 -5.46
C TYR A 361 -17.38 -0.87 -4.05
N ASP A 362 -17.20 -2.00 -3.35
CA ASP A 362 -16.74 -2.06 -1.97
C ASP A 362 -15.21 -1.82 -1.95
N SER A 363 -14.77 -0.74 -1.30
CA SER A 363 -13.35 -0.44 -1.09
C SER A 363 -12.90 -0.99 0.26
N LEU A 364 -12.03 -2.00 0.23
CA LEU A 364 -11.64 -2.83 1.37
C LEU A 364 -10.13 -2.76 1.57
N GLY A 365 -9.62 -1.54 1.71
CA GLY A 365 -8.20 -1.26 1.94
C GLY A 365 -7.85 -1.13 3.42
N GLU A 366 -6.74 -1.75 3.84
CA GLU A 366 -6.14 -1.56 5.16
C GLU A 366 -4.69 -1.09 5.02
N VAL A 367 -4.34 0.00 5.74
CA VAL A 367 -3.04 0.66 5.62
C VAL A 367 -1.91 -0.27 6.07
N GLY A 368 -0.87 -0.42 5.24
CA GLY A 368 0.25 -1.33 5.54
C GLY A 368 -0.08 -2.82 5.45
N ALA A 369 -1.28 -3.18 4.97
CA ALA A 369 -1.69 -4.58 4.88
C ALA A 369 -0.82 -5.39 3.90
N ARG A 370 -0.63 -6.65 4.25
CA ARG A 370 -0.02 -7.68 3.41
C ARG A 370 -1.08 -8.76 3.17
N GLY A 371 -1.28 -9.18 1.92
CA GLY A 371 -2.27 -10.19 1.56
C GLY A 371 -2.07 -11.49 2.34
N VAL A 372 -0.80 -11.91 2.52
CA VAL A 372 -0.44 -13.13 3.28
C VAL A 372 -0.84 -13.12 4.76
N ARG A 373 -1.27 -11.99 5.34
CA ARG A 373 -1.79 -11.92 6.73
C ARG A 373 -3.23 -12.41 6.84
N TRP A 374 -3.97 -12.54 5.73
CA TRP A 374 -5.32 -13.13 5.71
C TRP A 374 -5.37 -14.56 6.24
N LYS A 375 -4.22 -15.26 6.36
CA LYS A 375 -4.06 -16.51 7.13
C LYS A 375 -4.58 -16.44 8.59
N ASN A 376 -4.71 -15.24 9.15
CA ASN A 376 -5.17 -15.01 10.51
C ASN A 376 -6.71 -15.09 10.61
N ALA A 377 -7.43 -14.93 9.50
CA ALA A 377 -8.88 -14.89 9.48
C ALA A 377 -9.49 -16.31 9.46
N ASP A 378 -10.60 -16.49 10.17
CA ASP A 378 -11.32 -17.76 10.20
C ASP A 378 -12.07 -18.01 8.89
N SER A 379 -11.96 -19.23 8.37
CA SER A 379 -12.54 -19.61 7.09
C SER A 379 -14.07 -19.73 7.13
N SER A 380 -14.64 -20.19 8.26
CA SER A 380 -16.10 -20.30 8.43
C SER A 380 -16.74 -18.92 8.56
N HIS A 381 -16.07 -18.01 9.28
CA HIS A 381 -16.44 -16.60 9.39
C HIS A 381 -16.45 -15.92 8.02
N MET A 382 -15.36 -16.04 7.25
CA MET A 382 -15.30 -15.44 5.91
C MET A 382 -16.33 -16.04 4.94
N GLN A 383 -16.61 -17.34 5.03
CA GLN A 383 -17.69 -17.95 4.27
C GLN A 383 -19.07 -17.36 4.63
N ALA A 384 -19.36 -17.17 5.91
CA ALA A 384 -20.60 -16.53 6.37
C ALA A 384 -20.71 -15.07 5.91
N MET A 385 -19.62 -14.28 6.03
CA MET A 385 -19.58 -12.89 5.55
C MET A 385 -19.79 -12.80 4.03
N MET A 386 -19.17 -13.69 3.25
CA MET A 386 -19.37 -13.78 1.80
C MET A 386 -20.79 -14.22 1.43
N ALA A 387 -21.42 -15.10 2.22
CA ALA A 387 -22.80 -15.51 2.04
C ALA A 387 -23.82 -14.41 2.38
N LEU A 388 -23.49 -13.51 3.31
CA LEU A 388 -24.30 -12.32 3.64
C LEU A 388 -24.13 -11.21 2.59
N ARG A 389 -22.88 -10.90 2.20
CA ARG A 389 -22.57 -9.76 1.30
C ARG A 389 -22.77 -10.07 -0.18
N LYS A 390 -22.51 -11.32 -0.59
CA LYS A 390 -22.70 -11.85 -1.95
C LYS A 390 -22.05 -10.98 -3.06
N PRO A 391 -20.74 -10.74 -3.03
CA PRO A 391 -20.04 -10.10 -4.14
C PRO A 391 -20.00 -11.02 -5.37
N ASP A 392 -20.19 -10.42 -6.55
CA ASP A 392 -20.09 -11.06 -7.88
C ASP A 392 -18.65 -11.15 -8.38
N ALA A 393 -17.79 -10.25 -7.90
CA ALA A 393 -16.37 -10.22 -8.21
C ALA A 393 -15.51 -9.92 -6.97
N ILE A 394 -14.34 -10.57 -6.90
CA ILE A 394 -13.29 -10.33 -5.92
C ILE A 394 -12.04 -9.83 -6.65
N ILE A 395 -11.52 -8.68 -6.23
CA ILE A 395 -10.25 -8.11 -6.66
C ILE A 395 -9.29 -8.15 -5.47
N VAL A 396 -8.10 -8.73 -5.67
CA VAL A 396 -7.06 -8.91 -4.65
C VAL A 396 -5.84 -8.07 -5.05
N ASN A 397 -5.61 -6.95 -4.37
CA ASN A 397 -4.59 -5.95 -4.68
C ASN A 397 -3.62 -5.74 -3.50
N TYR A 398 -2.66 -6.65 -3.37
CA TYR A 398 -1.58 -6.59 -2.38
C TYR A 398 -0.21 -6.72 -3.08
N GLY A 399 0.88 -6.69 -2.32
CA GLY A 399 2.25 -6.87 -2.84
C GLY A 399 3.16 -5.66 -2.59
N GLY A 400 2.61 -4.46 -2.43
CA GLY A 400 3.37 -3.24 -2.15
C GLY A 400 4.15 -3.33 -0.83
N ASN A 401 3.54 -3.93 0.20
CA ASN A 401 4.16 -4.15 1.50
C ASN A 401 5.00 -5.45 1.54
N GLU A 402 4.57 -6.51 0.85
CA GLU A 402 5.31 -7.77 0.78
C GLU A 402 6.65 -7.68 0.04
N ARG A 403 6.96 -6.56 -0.64
CA ARG A 403 8.31 -6.32 -1.21
C ARG A 403 9.41 -6.36 -0.15
N LEU A 404 9.07 -6.04 1.10
CA LEU A 404 9.98 -6.07 2.26
C LEU A 404 10.09 -7.47 2.88
N ASP A 405 9.26 -8.43 2.46
CA ASP A 405 9.21 -9.77 3.04
C ASP A 405 10.24 -10.71 2.39
N LYS A 406 10.96 -11.46 3.23
CA LYS A 406 11.98 -12.45 2.79
C LYS A 406 11.37 -13.82 2.45
N LEU A 407 10.24 -13.84 1.74
CA LEU A 407 9.56 -15.08 1.34
C LEU A 407 10.17 -15.65 0.06
N ALA A 408 10.29 -16.99 0.00
CA ALA A 408 10.57 -17.74 -1.22
C ALA A 408 9.32 -17.82 -2.11
N GLU A 409 9.51 -17.97 -3.43
CA GLU A 409 8.43 -17.99 -4.42
C GLU A 409 7.30 -18.96 -4.05
N GLY A 410 7.61 -20.25 -3.86
CA GLY A 410 6.59 -21.27 -3.58
C GLY A 410 5.78 -20.97 -2.32
N THR A 411 6.43 -20.44 -1.27
CA THR A 411 5.77 -20.04 -0.02
C THR A 411 4.87 -18.82 -0.21
N TYR A 412 5.27 -17.85 -1.02
CA TYR A 412 4.44 -16.68 -1.32
C TYR A 412 3.24 -17.08 -2.18
N VAL A 413 3.48 -17.83 -3.26
CA VAL A 413 2.45 -18.27 -4.22
C VAL A 413 1.40 -19.14 -3.51
N GLN A 414 1.82 -20.14 -2.73
CA GLN A 414 0.88 -20.98 -1.97
C GLN A 414 0.02 -20.14 -1.02
N ARG A 415 0.64 -19.27 -0.21
CA ARG A 415 -0.11 -18.43 0.74
C ARG A 415 -1.10 -17.52 0.03
N MET A 416 -0.74 -16.93 -1.12
CA MET A 416 -1.66 -16.08 -1.86
C MET A 416 -2.77 -16.88 -2.56
N ASN A 417 -2.53 -18.12 -3.00
CA ASN A 417 -3.58 -19.03 -3.46
C ASN A 417 -4.57 -19.37 -2.33
N ASP A 418 -4.08 -19.59 -1.11
CA ASP A 418 -4.92 -19.83 0.07
C ASP A 418 -5.82 -18.60 0.36
N VAL A 419 -5.25 -17.39 0.26
CA VAL A 419 -5.96 -16.11 0.44
C VAL A 419 -7.01 -15.89 -0.64
N VAL A 420 -6.70 -16.15 -1.91
CA VAL A 420 -7.68 -16.07 -2.99
C VAL A 420 -8.82 -17.08 -2.79
N SER A 421 -8.50 -18.30 -2.32
CA SER A 421 -9.49 -19.33 -2.01
C SER A 421 -10.42 -18.92 -0.85
N LEU A 422 -9.84 -18.34 0.21
CA LEU A 422 -10.55 -17.76 1.35
C LEU A 422 -11.50 -16.63 0.93
N LEU A 423 -11.04 -15.67 0.14
CA LEU A 423 -11.84 -14.52 -0.31
C LEU A 423 -12.89 -14.91 -1.37
N LYS A 424 -12.65 -15.94 -2.19
CA LYS A 424 -13.69 -16.57 -3.00
C LYS A 424 -14.71 -17.33 -2.14
N ALA A 425 -14.37 -17.67 -0.89
CA ALA A 425 -15.12 -18.55 0.01
C ALA A 425 -15.48 -19.88 -0.67
N ASN A 426 -14.51 -20.46 -1.38
CA ASN A 426 -14.65 -21.68 -2.19
C ASN A 426 -15.72 -21.61 -3.29
N ARG A 427 -16.24 -20.42 -3.63
CA ARG A 427 -17.18 -20.25 -4.76
C ARG A 427 -16.42 -20.29 -6.09
N THR A 428 -16.96 -21.05 -7.04
CA THR A 428 -16.47 -21.09 -8.43
C THR A 428 -17.16 -20.06 -9.32
N ASN A 429 -18.44 -19.76 -9.06
CA ASN A 429 -19.21 -18.74 -9.77
C ASN A 429 -19.02 -17.34 -9.13
N VAL A 430 -17.78 -16.88 -9.06
CA VAL A 430 -17.41 -15.51 -8.67
C VAL A 430 -16.22 -15.10 -9.52
N ALA A 431 -16.30 -13.94 -10.16
CA ALA A 431 -15.18 -13.46 -10.96
C ALA A 431 -14.00 -13.12 -10.05
N CYS A 432 -12.78 -13.39 -10.51
CA CYS A 432 -11.58 -13.18 -9.71
C CYS A 432 -10.52 -12.43 -10.49
N LEU A 433 -9.95 -11.40 -9.86
CA LEU A 433 -8.85 -10.59 -10.38
C LEU A 433 -7.74 -10.47 -9.33
N VAL A 434 -6.53 -10.86 -9.69
CA VAL A 434 -5.32 -10.45 -8.95
C VAL A 434 -4.85 -9.14 -9.58
N PHE A 435 -4.88 -8.06 -8.82
CA PHE A 435 -4.49 -6.74 -9.29
C PHE A 435 -3.05 -6.50 -8.83
N GLY A 436 -2.11 -6.50 -9.77
CA GLY A 436 -0.68 -6.38 -9.45
C GLY A 436 -0.37 -5.08 -8.71
N PRO A 437 0.65 -5.05 -7.84
CA PRO A 437 1.09 -3.81 -7.23
C PRO A 437 1.56 -2.82 -8.30
N SER A 438 1.57 -1.54 -7.93
CA SER A 438 2.23 -0.50 -8.70
C SER A 438 3.72 -0.79 -8.87
N ASP A 439 4.38 -0.03 -9.74
CA ASP A 439 5.83 0.12 -9.61
C ASP A 439 6.16 0.81 -8.28
N HIS A 440 7.29 0.45 -7.66
CA HIS A 440 7.88 1.19 -6.55
C HIS A 440 9.30 1.58 -6.96
N GLY A 441 9.77 2.75 -6.55
CA GLY A 441 11.12 3.22 -6.81
C GLY A 441 12.07 2.97 -5.65
N VAL A 442 13.31 2.55 -5.95
CA VAL A 442 14.43 2.51 -5.01
C VAL A 442 15.57 3.37 -5.54
N ARG A 443 16.31 4.03 -4.63
CA ARG A 443 17.48 4.84 -4.99
C ARG A 443 18.72 3.96 -5.11
N GLU A 444 19.21 3.78 -6.33
CA GLU A 444 20.47 3.10 -6.62
C GLU A 444 21.45 4.05 -7.29
N LYS A 445 22.66 4.20 -6.73
CA LYS A 445 23.75 5.02 -7.32
C LYS A 445 23.34 6.46 -7.71
N GLY A 446 22.38 7.04 -6.99
CA GLY A 446 21.88 8.40 -7.21
C GLY A 446 20.69 8.52 -8.19
N VAL A 447 20.32 7.46 -8.89
CA VAL A 447 19.11 7.39 -9.73
C VAL A 447 18.00 6.59 -9.03
N VAL A 448 16.75 6.79 -9.44
CA VAL A 448 15.62 5.97 -8.98
C VAL A 448 15.30 4.94 -10.06
N VAL A 449 15.26 3.67 -9.67
CA VAL A 449 14.94 2.51 -10.53
C VAL A 449 13.79 1.72 -9.92
N SER A 450 13.16 0.80 -10.66
CA SER A 450 12.10 -0.03 -10.08
C SER A 450 12.68 -0.97 -9.01
N ASP A 451 11.96 -1.14 -7.89
CA ASP A 451 12.30 -2.09 -6.84
C ASP A 451 12.35 -3.53 -7.41
N PRO A 452 13.51 -4.21 -7.43
CA PRO A 452 13.62 -5.57 -7.95
C PRO A 452 12.70 -6.57 -7.22
N ALA A 453 12.34 -6.31 -5.96
CA ALA A 453 11.40 -7.14 -5.21
C ALA A 453 9.97 -7.03 -5.76
N ILE A 454 9.55 -5.85 -6.24
CA ILE A 454 8.25 -5.64 -6.90
C ILE A 454 8.20 -6.34 -8.26
N VAL A 455 9.25 -6.22 -9.08
CA VAL A 455 9.34 -6.91 -10.38
C VAL A 455 9.23 -8.44 -10.20
N LYS A 456 9.87 -8.97 -9.15
CA LYS A 456 9.78 -10.38 -8.72
C LYS A 456 8.37 -10.75 -8.25
N LEU A 457 7.76 -9.96 -7.36
CA LEU A 457 6.41 -10.21 -6.83
C LEU A 457 5.34 -10.20 -7.92
N ILE A 458 5.41 -9.28 -8.87
CA ILE A 458 4.50 -9.22 -10.03
C ILE A 458 4.56 -10.50 -10.86
N ARG A 459 5.74 -11.12 -11.02
CA ARG A 459 5.87 -12.45 -11.65
C ARG A 459 5.15 -13.52 -10.83
N TRP A 460 5.34 -13.54 -9.53
CA TRP A 460 4.70 -14.51 -8.63
C TRP A 460 3.18 -14.34 -8.59
N GLN A 461 2.67 -13.12 -8.66
CA GLN A 461 1.24 -12.86 -8.68
C GLN A 461 0.55 -13.22 -10.01
N ARG A 462 1.23 -13.13 -11.16
CA ARG A 462 0.73 -13.75 -12.40
C ARG A 462 0.53 -15.26 -12.24
N ARG A 463 1.45 -15.92 -11.55
CA ARG A 463 1.36 -17.35 -11.23
C ARG A 463 0.22 -17.65 -10.25
N VAL A 464 0.04 -16.84 -9.20
CA VAL A 464 -1.14 -16.93 -8.30
C VAL A 464 -2.45 -16.80 -9.08
N ALA A 465 -2.54 -15.83 -10.01
CA ALA A 465 -3.73 -15.63 -10.82
C ALA A 465 -4.04 -16.87 -11.69
N GLN A 466 -3.02 -17.42 -12.34
CA GLN A 466 -3.13 -18.64 -13.14
C GLN A 466 -3.56 -19.86 -12.30
N GLU A 467 -2.90 -20.11 -11.17
CA GLU A 467 -3.19 -21.26 -10.30
C GLU A 467 -4.56 -21.14 -9.59
N SER A 468 -4.95 -19.92 -9.21
CA SER A 468 -6.23 -19.64 -8.51
C SER A 468 -7.44 -19.44 -9.44
N LYS A 469 -7.27 -19.59 -10.76
CA LYS A 469 -8.31 -19.34 -11.77
C LYS A 469 -8.89 -17.92 -11.67
N CYS A 470 -8.00 -16.96 -11.88
CA CYS A 470 -8.24 -15.53 -11.83
C CYS A 470 -7.57 -14.84 -13.01
N LEU A 471 -8.08 -13.68 -13.36
CA LEU A 471 -7.40 -12.74 -14.24
C LEU A 471 -6.25 -12.05 -13.49
N PHE A 472 -5.29 -11.49 -14.22
CA PHE A 472 -4.24 -10.63 -13.67
C PHE A 472 -4.29 -9.23 -14.30
N PHE A 473 -4.26 -8.17 -13.48
CA PHE A 473 -4.13 -6.79 -13.97
C PHE A 473 -2.71 -6.26 -13.76
N ASP A 474 -2.06 -5.82 -14.83
CA ASP A 474 -0.65 -5.42 -14.85
C ASP A 474 -0.49 -3.91 -14.62
N THR A 475 -0.70 -3.49 -13.37
CA THR A 475 -0.62 -2.07 -12.93
C THR A 475 0.73 -1.44 -13.25
N ARG A 476 1.84 -2.15 -12.98
CA ARG A 476 3.18 -1.69 -13.38
C ARG A 476 3.31 -1.53 -14.89
N GLY A 477 2.73 -2.45 -15.66
CA GLY A 477 2.61 -2.32 -17.11
C GLY A 477 1.90 -1.02 -17.52
N LEU A 478 0.70 -0.79 -16.96
CA LEU A 478 -0.11 0.42 -17.17
C LEU A 478 0.66 1.70 -16.86
N MET A 479 1.44 1.74 -15.78
CA MET A 479 2.28 2.89 -15.41
C MET A 479 3.42 3.17 -16.40
N GLY A 480 3.73 2.22 -17.30
CA GLY A 480 4.81 2.32 -18.29
C GLY A 480 6.05 1.48 -17.96
N GLY A 481 5.96 0.52 -17.04
CA GLY A 481 7.01 -0.47 -16.78
C GLY A 481 8.20 0.06 -15.96
N GLU A 482 9.41 -0.17 -16.46
CA GLU A 482 10.66 0.13 -15.76
C GLU A 482 10.82 1.61 -15.40
N GLY A 483 11.19 1.90 -14.15
CA GLY A 483 11.33 3.25 -13.61
C GLY A 483 10.07 4.12 -13.75
N SER A 484 8.88 3.52 -13.83
CA SER A 484 7.65 4.27 -14.06
C SER A 484 7.26 5.11 -12.85
N MET A 485 7.49 4.62 -11.63
CA MET A 485 7.22 5.41 -10.42
C MET A 485 8.05 6.69 -10.36
N ASP A 486 9.34 6.68 -10.74
CA ASP A 486 10.16 7.89 -10.86
C ASP A 486 9.58 8.92 -11.86
N ARG A 487 9.09 8.44 -13.02
CA ARG A 487 8.42 9.31 -14.00
C ARG A 487 7.10 9.88 -13.46
N TRP A 488 6.33 9.08 -12.72
CA TRP A 488 5.08 9.53 -12.10
C TRP A 488 5.33 10.58 -11.02
N VAL A 489 6.32 10.39 -10.15
CA VAL A 489 6.75 11.38 -9.15
C VAL A 489 7.17 12.69 -9.81
N LYS A 490 7.96 12.63 -10.90
CA LYS A 490 8.36 13.82 -11.69
C LYS A 490 7.20 14.54 -12.38
N GLN A 491 6.06 13.88 -12.57
CA GLN A 491 4.82 14.46 -13.10
C GLN A 491 3.83 14.87 -12.00
N GLY A 492 4.18 14.71 -10.72
CA GLY A 492 3.28 14.99 -9.60
C GLY A 492 2.14 13.97 -9.43
N LEU A 493 2.29 12.76 -10.00
CA LEU A 493 1.35 11.63 -9.89
C LEU A 493 1.73 10.64 -8.77
N GLY A 494 2.89 10.82 -8.16
CA GLY A 494 3.41 9.99 -7.07
C GLY A 494 4.11 10.83 -6.00
N TRP A 495 4.12 10.33 -4.77
CA TRP A 495 4.82 10.95 -3.65
C TRP A 495 6.33 10.71 -3.71
N SER A 496 7.11 11.57 -3.05
CA SER A 496 8.57 11.48 -2.97
C SER A 496 9.12 10.25 -2.24
N ASP A 497 8.24 9.38 -1.72
CA ASP A 497 8.55 8.05 -1.20
C ASP A 497 8.68 6.97 -2.30
N TYR A 498 8.37 7.34 -3.56
CA TYR A 498 8.33 6.46 -4.73
C TYR A 498 7.54 5.16 -4.47
N SER A 499 6.44 5.25 -3.71
CA SER A 499 5.60 4.11 -3.34
C SER A 499 4.12 4.43 -3.42
N HIS A 500 3.69 5.64 -3.06
CA HIS A 500 2.27 6.02 -3.07
C HIS A 500 1.93 7.01 -4.19
N PHE A 501 0.68 6.96 -4.66
CA PHE A 501 0.14 7.92 -5.61
C PHE A 501 -0.40 9.18 -4.92
N THR A 502 -0.39 10.29 -5.65
CA THR A 502 -1.16 11.49 -5.28
C THR A 502 -2.67 11.26 -5.46
N ALA A 503 -3.48 12.20 -4.96
CA ALA A 503 -4.95 12.10 -4.91
C ALA A 503 -5.67 12.38 -6.23
#